data_AF-A0A9W9L0H5-F1
#
_entry.id   AF-A0A9W9L0H5-F1
#
_cell.length_a   1.000
_cell.length_b   1.000
_cell.length_c   1.000
_cell.angle_alpha   90.00
_cell.angle_beta   90.00
_cell.angle_gamma   90.00
#
_symmetry.space_group_name_H-M   'P 1'
#
loop_
_entity.id
_entity.type
_entity.pdbx_description
1 polymer ?
#
loop_
_entity_poly.entity_id
_entity_poly.type
_entity_poly.pdbx_seq_one_letter_code
_entity_poly.pdbx_strand_id
1 'polypeptide(L)'
;MRYWEEASKLDGDDVDILYGRLQQYVASKQEDEARSIIQKALTKKLPGKDSTMVVALLATAVSNGDESHMLSVFKAVFSLVFSDPELWATFQDGMEAAIETARKAGKINELSNLLLLQGSAEYYLRRDSIEMSATATRHLRECLELIHDWDEVASRGEERLFVKQSAVARLSILYLETAMQSNGEESEIAAERLRQLHEDDHAANDARSTLASLYMSKGQKGMARGLFRADMVEAFNILVDSDVQNDGDGFTMLRTLLCHTGDYENAQRAALLYSKMRFNTTILKELLAEEEPSITADLLMKYENYQRNPKACRPEDRPWYDLQYVWAEVSRLATELEAVDSQRAIKYRKIEQIFTKHERSHWWGFSCTNCDLPWDNDNGLHACKYCYNVGLCDACWSKLQFSEAGRAFVCSGTHDWYELPPCTMEQYLYACKDIVVMKTDDGGQEAVSASKWLGMLCEEWGLSKTDWGFE
;
A
#
# COMPACT_ATOMS: atom_id res chain seq x y z
N MET A 1 -11.48 -15.27 -17.59
CA MET A 1 -10.74 -16.33 -18.31
C MET A 1 -11.37 -16.64 -19.65
N ARG A 2 -12.60 -17.18 -19.69
CA ARG A 2 -13.25 -17.61 -20.94
C ARG A 2 -13.37 -16.53 -22.03
N TYR A 3 -13.72 -15.29 -21.67
CA TYR A 3 -13.87 -14.20 -22.66
C TYR A 3 -12.55 -13.81 -23.35
N TRP A 4 -11.44 -13.73 -22.60
CA TRP A 4 -10.13 -13.41 -23.17
C TRP A 4 -9.54 -14.54 -24.01
N GLU A 5 -9.79 -15.79 -23.63
CA GLU A 5 -9.41 -16.96 -24.44
C GLU A 5 -10.20 -17.04 -25.74
N GLU A 6 -11.49 -16.69 -25.72
CA GLU A 6 -12.32 -16.61 -26.91
C GLU A 6 -11.89 -15.43 -27.82
N ALA A 7 -11.59 -14.26 -27.24
CA ALA A 7 -11.08 -13.11 -27.99
C ALA A 7 -9.72 -13.39 -28.64
N SER A 8 -8.81 -14.07 -27.93
CA SER A 8 -7.47 -14.43 -28.45
C SER A 8 -7.51 -15.42 -29.62
N LYS A 9 -8.65 -16.09 -29.88
CA LYS A 9 -8.84 -16.90 -31.08
C LYS A 9 -9.19 -16.07 -32.32
N LEU A 10 -9.69 -14.85 -32.12
CA LEU A 10 -10.04 -13.91 -33.18
C LEU A 10 -8.84 -13.07 -33.58
N ASP A 11 -8.13 -12.50 -32.60
CA ASP A 11 -6.87 -11.82 -32.80
C ASP A 11 -5.92 -12.11 -31.63
N GLY A 12 -4.97 -13.02 -31.85
CA GLY A 12 -4.00 -13.44 -30.83
C GLY A 12 -2.80 -12.49 -30.67
N ASP A 13 -2.77 -11.40 -31.42
CA ASP A 13 -1.69 -10.40 -31.41
C ASP A 13 -2.18 -9.00 -31.02
N ASP A 14 -3.47 -8.84 -30.77
CA ASP A 14 -4.04 -7.62 -30.22
C ASP A 14 -3.49 -7.33 -28.81
N VAL A 15 -3.08 -6.08 -28.60
CA VAL A 15 -2.39 -5.65 -27.37
C VAL A 15 -3.32 -5.69 -26.17
N ASP A 16 -4.59 -5.30 -26.33
CA ASP A 16 -5.56 -5.24 -25.23
C ASP A 16 -5.94 -6.66 -24.78
N ILE A 17 -6.11 -7.58 -25.74
CA ILE A 17 -6.35 -9.01 -25.46
C ILE A 17 -5.15 -9.62 -24.72
N LEU A 18 -3.94 -9.37 -25.20
CA LEU A 18 -2.73 -9.90 -24.57
C LEU A 18 -2.50 -9.30 -23.18
N TYR A 19 -2.78 -8.01 -23.00
CA TYR A 19 -2.72 -7.33 -21.71
C TYR A 19 -3.72 -7.94 -20.72
N GLY A 20 -4.99 -8.07 -21.09
CA GLY A 20 -6.03 -8.65 -20.23
C GLY A 20 -5.74 -10.11 -19.84
N ARG A 21 -5.16 -10.90 -20.76
CA ARG A 21 -4.67 -12.26 -20.46
C ARG A 21 -3.48 -12.25 -19.52
N LEU A 22 -2.50 -11.40 -19.76
CA LEU A 22 -1.30 -11.30 -18.92
C LEU A 22 -1.67 -10.93 -17.49
N GLN A 23 -2.53 -9.92 -17.30
CA GLN A 23 -3.04 -9.56 -15.98
C GLN A 23 -3.71 -10.74 -15.27
N GLN A 24 -4.59 -11.45 -15.98
CA GLN A 24 -5.29 -12.59 -15.42
C GLN A 24 -4.33 -13.72 -15.02
N TYR A 25 -3.33 -14.03 -15.85
CA TYR A 25 -2.35 -15.06 -15.52
C TYR A 25 -1.48 -14.66 -14.33
N VAL A 26 -1.05 -13.40 -14.26
CA VAL A 26 -0.30 -12.87 -13.11
C VAL A 26 -1.13 -12.94 -11.83
N ALA A 27 -2.39 -12.47 -11.86
CA ALA A 27 -3.30 -12.53 -10.72
C ALA A 27 -3.60 -13.96 -10.26
N SER A 28 -3.68 -14.91 -11.20
CA SER A 28 -3.93 -16.33 -10.92
C SER A 28 -2.66 -17.13 -10.61
N LYS A 29 -1.49 -16.48 -10.51
CA LYS A 29 -0.17 -17.12 -10.29
C LYS A 29 0.18 -18.19 -11.34
N GLN A 30 -0.31 -18.01 -12.57
CA GLN A 30 -0.01 -18.85 -13.74
C GLN A 30 1.25 -18.30 -14.44
N GLU A 31 2.40 -18.53 -13.80
CA GLU A 31 3.68 -17.90 -14.19
C GLU A 31 4.18 -18.33 -15.57
N ASP A 32 3.97 -19.59 -15.96
CA ASP A 32 4.45 -20.12 -17.24
C ASP A 32 3.64 -19.56 -18.43
N GLU A 33 2.32 -19.41 -18.26
CA GLU A 33 1.44 -18.80 -19.24
C GLU A 33 1.73 -17.31 -19.41
N ALA A 34 1.94 -16.59 -18.29
CA ALA A 34 2.38 -15.19 -18.32
C ALA A 34 3.73 -15.04 -19.04
N ARG A 35 4.71 -15.90 -18.70
CA ARG A 35 6.04 -15.92 -19.33
C ARG A 35 5.94 -16.13 -20.84
N SER A 36 5.08 -17.05 -21.31
CA SER A 36 4.88 -17.32 -22.73
C SER A 36 4.39 -16.08 -23.49
N ILE A 37 3.44 -15.33 -22.93
CA ILE A 37 2.96 -14.06 -23.52
C ILE A 37 4.11 -13.04 -23.61
N ILE A 38 4.87 -12.86 -22.53
CA ILE A 38 5.94 -11.86 -22.47
C ILE A 38 7.06 -12.20 -23.46
N GLN A 39 7.50 -13.46 -23.54
CA GLN A 39 8.53 -13.90 -24.50
C GLN A 39 8.12 -13.65 -25.95
N LYS A 40 6.85 -13.96 -26.28
CA LYS A 40 6.28 -13.62 -27.60
C LYS A 40 6.29 -12.11 -27.84
N ALA A 41 5.94 -11.31 -26.82
CA ALA A 41 5.86 -9.86 -26.92
C ALA A 41 7.21 -9.14 -27.03
N LEU A 42 8.27 -9.72 -26.45
CA LEU A 42 9.64 -9.19 -26.51
C LEU A 42 10.23 -9.28 -27.92
N THR A 43 9.91 -10.34 -28.67
CA THR A 43 10.50 -10.61 -30.00
C THR A 43 9.64 -10.09 -31.15
N LYS A 44 8.37 -9.79 -30.90
CA LYS A 44 7.43 -9.33 -31.93
C LYS A 44 7.35 -7.80 -31.97
N LYS A 45 7.56 -7.23 -33.17
CA LYS A 45 7.27 -5.81 -33.46
C LYS A 45 5.80 -5.63 -33.82
N LEU A 46 5.25 -4.46 -33.49
CA LEU A 46 3.91 -4.08 -33.94
C LEU A 46 3.93 -3.70 -35.43
N PRO A 47 2.90 -4.07 -36.21
CA PRO A 47 2.82 -3.68 -37.62
C PRO A 47 2.93 -2.15 -37.79
N GLY A 48 3.91 -1.70 -38.57
CA GLY A 48 4.13 -0.27 -38.85
C GLY A 48 4.73 0.54 -37.70
N LYS A 49 5.20 -0.09 -36.62
CA LYS A 49 5.92 0.57 -35.52
C LYS A 49 7.28 -0.08 -35.31
N ASP A 50 8.27 0.71 -34.91
CA ASP A 50 9.60 0.21 -34.57
C ASP A 50 9.68 -0.42 -33.16
N SER A 51 8.68 -0.15 -32.31
CA SER A 51 8.57 -0.65 -30.95
C SER A 51 8.11 -2.12 -30.88
N THR A 52 8.60 -2.83 -29.88
CA THR A 52 8.16 -4.20 -29.56
C THR A 52 6.76 -4.19 -28.95
N MET A 53 6.07 -5.33 -29.04
CA MET A 53 4.73 -5.52 -28.48
C MET A 53 4.74 -5.41 -26.93
N VAL A 54 5.85 -5.79 -26.28
CA VAL A 54 6.00 -5.63 -24.82
C VAL A 54 5.97 -4.16 -24.37
N VAL A 55 6.51 -3.24 -25.17
CA VAL A 55 6.47 -1.80 -24.86
C VAL A 55 5.02 -1.31 -24.89
N ALA A 56 4.22 -1.78 -25.85
CA ALA A 56 2.80 -1.45 -25.91
C ALA A 56 2.00 -2.04 -24.75
N LEU A 57 2.31 -3.27 -24.31
CA LEU A 57 1.69 -3.87 -23.12
C LEU A 57 1.97 -3.04 -21.86
N LEU A 58 3.22 -2.59 -21.66
CA LEU A 58 3.58 -1.75 -20.52
C LEU A 58 2.92 -0.36 -20.60
N ALA A 59 2.90 0.26 -21.78
CA ALA A 59 2.22 1.54 -21.97
C ALA A 59 0.71 1.45 -21.68
N THR A 60 0.09 0.33 -22.06
CA THR A 60 -1.32 0.03 -21.73
C THR A 60 -1.51 -0.11 -20.22
N ALA A 61 -0.57 -0.77 -19.53
CA ALA A 61 -0.59 -0.91 -18.07
C ALA A 61 -0.56 0.45 -17.34
N VAL A 62 0.27 1.39 -17.82
CA VAL A 62 0.32 2.76 -17.26
C VAL A 62 -0.98 3.53 -17.55
N SER A 63 -1.49 3.40 -18.78
CA SER A 63 -2.67 4.14 -19.23
C SER A 63 -3.96 3.77 -18.48
N ASN A 64 -4.00 2.60 -17.84
CA ASN A 64 -5.13 2.17 -17.03
C ASN A 64 -5.19 2.85 -15.64
N GLY A 65 -4.15 3.58 -15.23
CA GLY A 65 -4.18 4.40 -14.01
C GLY A 65 -4.21 3.61 -12.69
N ASP A 66 -3.90 2.31 -12.70
CA ASP A 66 -3.92 1.44 -11.53
C ASP A 66 -2.51 0.96 -11.19
N GLU A 67 -2.01 1.35 -10.01
CA GLU A 67 -0.64 1.04 -9.59
C GLU A 67 -0.42 -0.46 -9.38
N SER A 68 -1.38 -1.18 -8.81
CA SER A 68 -1.26 -2.62 -8.56
C SER A 68 -1.18 -3.38 -9.89
N HIS A 69 -2.03 -3.01 -10.86
CA HIS A 69 -2.00 -3.58 -12.20
C HIS A 69 -0.73 -3.19 -12.97
N MET A 70 -0.28 -1.93 -12.89
CA MET A 70 0.98 -1.51 -13.50
C MET A 70 2.13 -2.32 -12.91
N LEU A 71 2.29 -2.33 -11.59
CA LEU A 71 3.40 -2.99 -10.90
C LEU A 71 3.39 -4.50 -11.13
N SER A 72 2.23 -5.16 -11.16
CA SER A 72 2.15 -6.60 -11.40
C SER A 72 2.61 -6.98 -12.82
N VAL A 73 2.19 -6.23 -13.84
CA VAL A 73 2.66 -6.43 -15.23
C VAL A 73 4.13 -6.05 -15.36
N PHE A 74 4.54 -4.92 -14.80
CA PHE A 74 5.92 -4.45 -14.78
C PHE A 74 6.81 -5.53 -14.15
N LYS A 75 6.48 -6.01 -12.95
CA LYS A 75 7.20 -7.08 -12.27
C LYS A 75 7.30 -8.35 -13.10
N ALA A 76 6.23 -8.79 -13.75
CA ALA A 76 6.25 -9.99 -14.59
C ALA A 76 7.20 -9.82 -15.78
N VAL A 77 7.14 -8.68 -16.46
CA VAL A 77 8.02 -8.35 -17.58
C VAL A 77 9.48 -8.24 -17.13
N PHE A 78 9.77 -7.41 -16.13
CA PHE A 78 11.14 -7.15 -15.71
C PHE A 78 11.79 -8.32 -14.99
N SER A 79 11.04 -9.18 -14.31
CA SER A 79 11.61 -10.44 -13.78
C SER A 79 12.17 -11.31 -14.90
N LEU A 80 11.50 -11.36 -16.05
CA LEU A 80 11.97 -12.11 -17.21
C LEU A 80 13.13 -11.40 -17.91
N VAL A 81 12.97 -10.12 -18.23
CA VAL A 81 13.97 -9.34 -18.97
C VAL A 81 15.27 -9.20 -18.16
N PHE A 82 15.19 -9.07 -16.83
CA PHE A 82 16.38 -9.00 -15.98
C PHE A 82 17.16 -10.32 -15.92
N SER A 83 16.46 -11.45 -16.07
CA SER A 83 17.12 -12.77 -16.05
C SER A 83 17.92 -13.07 -17.33
N ASP A 84 17.78 -12.26 -18.38
CA ASP A 84 18.41 -12.47 -19.68
C ASP A 84 18.94 -11.14 -20.28
N PRO A 85 20.27 -10.94 -20.32
CA PRO A 85 20.89 -9.73 -20.87
C PRO A 85 20.52 -9.42 -22.33
N GLU A 86 20.26 -10.43 -23.17
CA GLU A 86 19.88 -10.22 -24.57
C GLU A 86 18.45 -9.69 -24.69
N LEU A 87 17.54 -10.21 -23.86
CA LEU A 87 16.18 -9.69 -23.77
C LEU A 87 16.17 -8.26 -23.22
N TRP A 88 17.07 -7.94 -22.28
CA TRP A 88 17.24 -6.57 -21.81
C TRP A 88 17.66 -5.60 -22.91
N ALA A 89 18.69 -5.94 -23.69
CA ALA A 89 19.13 -5.09 -24.79
C ALA A 89 17.98 -4.85 -25.79
N THR A 90 17.26 -5.91 -26.15
CA THR A 90 16.09 -5.84 -27.05
C THR A 90 14.98 -4.95 -26.48
N PHE A 91 14.70 -5.08 -25.18
CA PHE A 91 13.71 -4.26 -24.49
C PHE A 91 14.12 -2.78 -24.49
N GLN A 92 15.36 -2.49 -24.15
CA GLN A 92 15.90 -1.13 -24.09
C GLN A 92 15.86 -0.45 -25.46
N ASP A 93 16.34 -1.11 -26.51
CA ASP A 93 16.29 -0.60 -27.88
C ASP A 93 14.83 -0.31 -28.32
N GLY A 94 13.91 -1.22 -27.97
CA GLY A 94 12.49 -1.06 -28.25
C GLY A 94 11.86 0.14 -27.52
N MET A 95 12.25 0.38 -26.26
CA MET A 95 11.77 1.51 -25.47
C MET A 95 12.33 2.84 -25.98
N GLU A 96 13.63 2.91 -26.28
CA GLU A 96 14.27 4.11 -26.84
C GLU A 96 13.65 4.48 -28.20
N ALA A 97 13.41 3.50 -29.08
CA ALA A 97 12.73 3.72 -30.35
C ALA A 97 11.28 4.23 -30.16
N ALA A 98 10.55 3.70 -29.17
CA ALA A 98 9.20 4.15 -28.85
C ALA A 98 9.18 5.59 -28.33
N ILE A 99 10.10 5.93 -27.42
CA ILE A 99 10.28 7.29 -26.88
C ILE A 99 10.53 8.27 -28.01
N GLU A 100 11.50 7.97 -28.89
CA GLU A 100 11.84 8.88 -30.00
C GLU A 100 10.70 9.02 -31.01
N THR A 101 9.94 7.94 -31.24
CA THR A 101 8.75 7.99 -32.10
C THR A 101 7.65 8.86 -31.49
N ALA A 102 7.35 8.68 -30.20
CA ALA A 102 6.35 9.48 -29.49
C ALA A 102 6.76 10.97 -29.45
N ARG A 103 8.04 11.25 -29.21
CA ARG A 103 8.63 12.58 -29.23
C ARG A 103 8.47 13.27 -30.58
N LYS A 104 8.88 12.60 -31.68
CA LYS A 104 8.73 13.13 -33.05
C LYS A 104 7.26 13.38 -33.43
N ALA A 105 6.36 12.53 -32.95
CA ALA A 105 4.94 12.63 -33.21
C ALA A 105 4.21 13.66 -32.31
N GLY A 106 4.90 14.27 -31.34
CA GLY A 106 4.29 15.20 -30.39
C GLY A 106 3.25 14.55 -29.46
N LYS A 107 3.33 13.23 -29.24
CA LYS A 107 2.37 12.49 -28.41
C LYS A 107 2.78 12.53 -26.95
N ILE A 108 2.44 13.62 -26.28
CA ILE A 108 2.99 13.90 -24.95
C ILE A 108 2.59 12.83 -23.91
N ASN A 109 1.34 12.34 -23.93
CA ASN A 109 0.87 11.28 -23.02
C ASN A 109 1.60 9.94 -23.23
N GLU A 110 1.80 9.54 -24.48
CA GLU A 110 2.55 8.31 -24.78
C GLU A 110 4.01 8.48 -24.33
N LEU A 111 4.60 9.66 -24.58
CA LEU A 111 5.96 9.98 -24.20
C LEU A 111 6.19 9.96 -22.68
N SER A 112 5.33 10.58 -21.88
CA SER A 112 5.47 10.58 -20.41
C SER A 112 5.39 9.16 -19.84
N ASN A 113 4.46 8.34 -20.33
CA ASN A 113 4.28 6.96 -19.86
C ASN A 113 5.53 6.13 -20.17
N LEU A 114 6.08 6.27 -21.38
CA LEU A 114 7.32 5.60 -21.77
C LEU A 114 8.53 6.08 -20.95
N LEU A 115 8.65 7.38 -20.68
CA LEU A 115 9.72 7.94 -19.85
C LEU A 115 9.63 7.46 -18.39
N LEU A 116 8.42 7.38 -17.82
CA LEU A 116 8.21 6.81 -16.48
C LEU A 116 8.64 5.34 -16.43
N LEU A 117 8.24 4.55 -17.42
CA LEU A 117 8.58 3.12 -17.50
C LEU A 117 10.09 2.92 -17.63
N GLN A 118 10.73 3.65 -18.54
CA GLN A 118 12.18 3.57 -18.75
C GLN A 118 12.96 4.01 -17.51
N GLY A 119 12.60 5.16 -16.93
CA GLY A 119 13.23 5.66 -15.71
C GLY A 119 13.07 4.71 -14.52
N SER A 120 11.89 4.11 -14.36
CA SER A 120 11.63 3.11 -13.32
C SER A 120 12.45 1.83 -13.53
N ALA A 121 12.55 1.36 -14.78
CA ALA A 121 13.35 0.18 -15.13
C ALA A 121 14.84 0.41 -14.83
N GLU A 122 15.38 1.54 -15.28
CA GLU A 122 16.77 1.93 -15.02
C GLU A 122 17.06 2.02 -13.52
N TYR A 123 16.15 2.63 -12.75
CA TYR A 123 16.25 2.69 -11.30
C TYR A 123 16.29 1.28 -10.67
N TYR A 124 15.24 0.47 -10.82
CA TYR A 124 15.18 -0.78 -10.06
C TYR A 124 16.20 -1.84 -10.49
N LEU A 125 16.59 -1.86 -11.77
CA LEU A 125 17.44 -2.91 -12.32
C LEU A 125 18.92 -2.58 -12.19
N ARG A 126 19.27 -1.30 -12.06
CA ARG A 126 20.67 -0.84 -12.12
C ARG A 126 21.02 0.23 -11.07
N ARG A 127 20.24 0.35 -9.98
CA ARG A 127 20.50 1.24 -8.83
C ARG A 127 21.90 1.12 -8.21
N ASP A 128 22.58 0.00 -8.41
CA ASP A 128 23.92 -0.24 -7.88
C ASP A 128 25.01 0.53 -8.69
N SER A 129 24.64 1.30 -9.73
CA SER A 129 25.54 2.12 -10.57
C SER A 129 25.14 3.60 -10.59
N ILE A 130 26.05 4.47 -10.14
CA ILE A 130 25.89 5.94 -10.10
C ILE A 130 25.58 6.53 -11.50
N GLU A 131 26.22 6.02 -12.55
CA GLU A 131 26.03 6.51 -13.92
C GLU A 131 24.61 6.22 -14.44
N MET A 132 24.01 5.11 -14.02
CA MET A 132 22.64 4.74 -14.42
C MET A 132 21.58 5.43 -13.58
N SER A 133 21.90 5.81 -12.34
CA SER A 133 21.05 6.71 -11.55
C SER A 133 20.87 8.08 -12.23
N ALA A 134 21.89 8.55 -12.96
CA ALA A 134 21.80 9.79 -13.73
C ALA A 134 20.85 9.68 -14.95
N THR A 135 20.85 8.55 -15.67
CA THR A 135 19.91 8.35 -16.79
C THR A 135 18.48 8.19 -16.31
N ALA A 136 18.27 7.44 -15.22
CA ALA A 136 16.96 7.26 -14.62
C ALA A 136 16.39 8.62 -14.17
N THR A 137 17.22 9.42 -13.49
CA THR A 137 16.87 10.78 -13.07
C THR A 137 16.48 11.66 -14.27
N ARG A 138 17.23 11.59 -15.38
CA ARG A 138 16.93 12.37 -16.59
C ARG A 138 15.58 12.00 -17.17
N HIS A 139 15.29 10.71 -17.35
CA HIS A 139 14.02 10.24 -17.89
C HIS A 139 12.82 10.63 -17.00
N LEU A 140 12.94 10.46 -15.69
CA LEU A 140 11.87 10.78 -14.75
C LEU A 140 11.62 12.29 -14.65
N ARG A 141 12.68 13.11 -14.72
CA ARG A 141 12.54 14.58 -14.78
C ARG A 141 11.87 15.04 -16.07
N GLU A 142 12.31 14.52 -17.21
CA GLU A 142 11.68 14.81 -18.50
C GLU A 142 10.18 14.43 -18.46
N CYS A 143 9.84 13.30 -17.83
CA CYS A 143 8.44 12.90 -17.60
C CYS A 143 7.65 13.97 -16.83
N LEU A 144 8.18 14.46 -15.69
CA LEU A 144 7.50 15.50 -14.89
C LEU A 144 7.38 16.83 -15.62
N GLU A 145 8.43 17.26 -16.33
CA GLU A 145 8.43 18.50 -17.12
C GLU A 145 7.34 18.46 -18.20
N LEU A 146 7.20 17.33 -18.91
CA LEU A 146 6.14 17.15 -19.89
C LEU A 146 4.75 17.18 -19.26
N ILE A 147 4.56 16.57 -18.08
CA ILE A 147 3.27 16.56 -17.38
C ILE A 147 2.90 17.93 -16.84
N HIS A 148 3.87 18.74 -16.41
CA HIS A 148 3.63 20.12 -16.00
C HIS A 148 3.03 20.94 -17.14
N ASP A 149 3.56 20.75 -18.35
CA ASP A 149 3.12 21.46 -19.56
C ASP A 149 1.82 20.88 -20.17
N TRP A 150 1.20 19.88 -19.54
CA TRP A 150 -0.11 19.37 -19.97
C TRP A 150 -1.25 20.31 -19.58
N ASP A 151 -1.96 20.78 -20.60
CA ASP A 151 -3.15 21.62 -20.50
C ASP A 151 -4.29 20.88 -19.76
N GLU A 152 -4.95 21.55 -18.81
CA GLU A 152 -5.91 20.97 -17.84
C GLU A 152 -7.20 20.42 -18.46
N VAL A 153 -7.44 20.65 -19.76
CA VAL A 153 -8.79 20.59 -20.36
C VAL A 153 -9.18 19.18 -20.85
N ALA A 154 -8.25 18.22 -20.94
CA ALA A 154 -8.56 16.86 -21.41
C ALA A 154 -8.85 15.91 -20.24
N SER A 155 -9.93 15.14 -20.37
CA SER A 155 -10.55 14.21 -19.40
C SER A 155 -9.70 13.00 -18.94
N ARG A 156 -8.43 13.21 -18.62
CA ARG A 156 -7.45 12.19 -18.17
C ARG A 156 -6.72 12.61 -16.89
N GLY A 157 -7.41 13.33 -16.00
CA GLY A 157 -6.83 13.83 -14.74
C GLY A 157 -6.24 12.73 -13.85
N GLU A 158 -6.89 11.56 -13.79
CA GLU A 158 -6.45 10.42 -12.98
C GLU A 158 -5.16 9.77 -13.52
N GLU A 159 -5.10 9.46 -14.82
CA GLU A 159 -3.88 8.93 -15.48
C GLU A 159 -2.71 9.89 -15.28
N ARG A 160 -2.93 11.19 -15.52
CA ARG A 160 -1.90 12.23 -15.32
C ARG A 160 -1.40 12.26 -13.89
N LEU A 161 -2.31 12.27 -12.92
CA LEU A 161 -1.98 12.31 -11.49
C LEU A 161 -1.16 11.08 -11.11
N PHE A 162 -1.57 9.90 -11.57
CA PHE A 162 -0.87 8.65 -11.33
C PHE A 162 0.56 8.65 -11.88
N VAL A 163 0.76 9.08 -13.14
CA VAL A 163 2.10 9.15 -13.74
C VAL A 163 2.97 10.17 -13.01
N LYS A 164 2.41 11.32 -12.63
CA LYS A 164 3.10 12.37 -11.86
C LYS A 164 3.55 11.83 -10.50
N GLN A 165 2.63 11.31 -9.70
CA GLN A 165 2.91 10.76 -8.36
C GLN A 165 3.94 9.64 -8.46
N SER A 166 3.81 8.78 -9.47
CA SER A 166 4.78 7.73 -9.70
C SER A 166 6.18 8.28 -9.96
N ALA A 167 6.33 9.22 -10.89
CA ALA A 167 7.63 9.82 -11.21
C ALA A 167 8.24 10.55 -10.00
N VAL A 168 7.43 11.28 -9.22
CA VAL A 168 7.86 11.92 -7.97
C VAL A 168 8.40 10.88 -7.00
N ALA A 169 7.65 9.80 -6.72
CA ALA A 169 8.08 8.77 -5.78
C ALA A 169 9.45 8.15 -6.15
N ARG A 170 9.69 7.85 -7.43
CA ARG A 170 10.96 7.25 -7.88
C ARG A 170 12.11 8.27 -7.81
N LEU A 171 11.87 9.53 -8.19
CA LEU A 171 12.87 10.59 -8.05
C LEU A 171 13.21 10.90 -6.58
N SER A 172 12.22 10.87 -5.70
CA SER A 172 12.43 11.12 -4.28
C SER A 172 13.41 10.13 -3.68
N ILE A 173 13.26 8.84 -3.98
CA ILE A 173 14.18 7.82 -3.50
C ILE A 173 15.57 7.95 -4.15
N LEU A 174 15.65 8.22 -5.46
CA LEU A 174 16.95 8.47 -6.12
C LEU A 174 17.73 9.62 -5.46
N TYR A 175 17.06 10.72 -5.12
CA TYR A 175 17.69 11.85 -4.44
C TYR A 175 18.02 11.56 -2.99
N LEU A 176 17.18 10.81 -2.27
CA LEU A 176 17.52 10.30 -0.94
C LEU A 176 18.79 9.46 -0.98
N GLU A 177 18.83 8.43 -1.83
CA GLU A 177 19.96 7.51 -1.93
C GLU A 177 21.24 8.27 -2.31
N THR A 178 21.17 9.18 -3.27
CA THR A 178 22.30 10.06 -3.64
C THR A 178 22.73 10.91 -2.45
N ALA A 179 21.79 11.53 -1.72
CA ALA A 179 22.10 12.35 -0.55
C ALA A 179 22.73 11.54 0.60
N MET A 180 22.38 10.27 0.74
CA MET A 180 22.91 9.37 1.76
C MET A 180 24.26 8.74 1.39
N GLN A 181 24.53 8.51 0.11
CA GLN A 181 25.74 7.85 -0.37
C GLN A 181 26.88 8.83 -0.70
N SER A 182 26.54 10.04 -1.15
CA SER A 182 27.52 11.07 -1.50
C SER A 182 27.89 11.95 -0.29
N ASN A 183 28.98 12.71 -0.42
CA ASN A 183 29.44 13.65 0.60
C ASN A 183 29.54 15.07 0.02
N GLY A 184 29.53 16.09 0.89
CA GLY A 184 29.77 17.48 0.50
C GLY A 184 28.68 18.02 -0.43
N GLU A 185 29.10 18.71 -1.49
CA GLU A 185 28.22 19.45 -2.39
C GLU A 185 27.17 18.57 -3.09
N GLU A 186 27.55 17.36 -3.51
CA GLU A 186 26.62 16.44 -4.19
C GLU A 186 25.48 15.97 -3.28
N SER A 187 25.78 15.69 -2.00
CA SER A 187 24.76 15.33 -1.01
C SER A 187 23.79 16.47 -0.76
N GLU A 188 24.29 17.71 -0.68
CA GLU A 188 23.45 18.89 -0.46
C GLU A 188 22.62 19.24 -1.70
N ILE A 189 23.15 19.08 -2.91
CA ILE A 189 22.38 19.25 -4.16
C ILE A 189 21.25 18.22 -4.23
N ALA A 190 21.51 16.95 -3.89
CA ALA A 190 20.49 15.92 -3.90
C ALA A 190 19.40 16.17 -2.84
N ALA A 191 19.79 16.56 -1.62
CA ALA A 191 18.87 16.94 -0.57
C ALA A 191 18.00 18.14 -0.97
N GLU A 192 18.57 19.14 -1.64
CA GLU A 192 17.83 20.30 -2.12
C GLU A 192 16.87 19.96 -3.26
N ARG A 193 17.26 19.06 -4.17
CA ARG A 193 16.34 18.56 -5.21
C ARG A 193 15.16 17.80 -4.62
N LEU A 194 15.38 17.01 -3.58
CA LEU A 194 14.29 16.34 -2.86
C LEU A 194 13.37 17.33 -2.15
N ARG A 195 13.93 18.40 -1.56
CA ARG A 195 13.14 19.50 -0.98
C ARG A 195 12.28 20.19 -2.05
N GLN A 196 12.87 20.54 -3.19
CA GLN A 196 12.17 21.18 -4.30
C GLN A 196 11.03 20.30 -4.82
N LEU A 197 11.22 18.98 -4.96
CA LEU A 197 10.14 18.07 -5.36
C LEU A 197 8.94 18.12 -4.40
N HIS A 198 9.19 18.24 -3.09
CA HIS A 198 8.12 18.37 -2.12
C HIS A 198 7.44 19.75 -2.20
N GLU A 199 8.20 20.82 -2.44
CA GLU A 199 7.66 22.19 -2.58
C GLU A 199 6.84 22.35 -3.87
N ASP A 200 7.24 21.69 -4.95
CA ASP A 200 6.53 21.71 -6.24
C ASP A 200 5.22 20.90 -6.19
N ASP A 201 5.13 19.91 -5.30
CA ASP A 201 3.94 19.08 -5.12
C ASP A 201 3.74 18.66 -3.65
N HIS A 202 3.16 19.56 -2.86
CA HIS A 202 2.85 19.28 -1.45
C HIS A 202 1.87 18.11 -1.25
N ALA A 203 1.09 17.74 -2.26
CA ALA A 203 0.16 16.61 -2.19
C ALA A 203 0.86 15.25 -2.41
N ALA A 204 2.09 15.23 -2.91
CA ALA A 204 2.86 14.02 -3.10
C ALA A 204 3.46 13.53 -1.77
N ASN A 205 2.78 12.56 -1.15
CA ASN A 205 3.19 11.98 0.12
C ASN A 205 4.59 11.34 0.07
N ASP A 206 4.97 10.72 -1.05
CA ASP A 206 6.28 10.10 -1.23
C ASP A 206 7.43 11.08 -1.01
N ALA A 207 7.38 12.25 -1.67
CA ALA A 207 8.44 13.25 -1.55
C ALA A 207 8.58 13.77 -0.11
N ARG A 208 7.44 14.05 0.53
CA ARG A 208 7.40 14.52 1.92
C ARG A 208 7.95 13.47 2.90
N SER A 209 7.48 12.23 2.79
CA SER A 209 7.91 11.11 3.64
C SER A 209 9.40 10.81 3.46
N THR A 210 9.87 10.76 2.23
CA THR A 210 11.28 10.53 1.92
C THR A 210 12.16 11.69 2.40
N LEU A 211 11.72 12.94 2.29
CA LEU A 211 12.42 14.10 2.82
C LEU A 211 12.50 14.07 4.36
N ALA A 212 11.40 13.71 5.04
CA ALA A 212 11.40 13.54 6.49
C ALA A 212 12.38 12.44 6.93
N SER A 213 12.42 11.31 6.23
CA SER A 213 13.38 10.24 6.49
C SER A 213 14.83 10.70 6.26
N LEU A 214 15.10 11.52 5.24
CA LEU A 214 16.43 12.13 5.04
C LEU A 214 16.81 13.05 6.21
N TYR A 215 15.89 13.88 6.68
CA TYR A 215 16.13 14.71 7.87
C TYR A 215 16.40 13.86 9.10
N MET A 216 15.66 12.75 9.29
CA MET A 216 15.92 11.82 10.39
C MET A 216 17.29 11.17 10.29
N SER A 217 17.73 10.74 9.11
CA SER A 217 19.07 10.14 8.94
C SER A 217 20.20 11.14 9.16
N LYS A 218 19.98 12.43 8.87
CA LYS A 218 20.89 13.54 9.19
C LYS A 218 20.77 14.06 10.65
N GLY A 219 19.94 13.44 11.50
CA GLY A 219 19.75 13.84 12.91
C GLY A 219 18.89 15.10 13.11
N GLN A 220 18.21 15.57 12.07
CA GLN A 220 17.40 16.80 12.04
C GLN A 220 15.93 16.53 12.39
N LYS A 221 15.68 15.91 13.56
CA LYS A 221 14.34 15.49 14.01
C LYS A 221 13.28 16.61 13.99
N GLY A 222 13.68 17.84 14.32
CA GLY A 222 12.78 19.00 14.29
C GLY A 222 12.26 19.33 12.89
N MET A 223 13.12 19.20 11.86
CA MET A 223 12.72 19.44 10.47
C MET A 223 11.78 18.35 9.96
N ALA A 224 12.08 17.08 10.26
CA ALA A 224 11.21 15.95 9.92
C ALA A 224 9.81 16.09 10.54
N ARG A 225 9.73 16.39 11.85
CA ARG A 225 8.45 16.63 12.53
C ARG A 225 7.72 17.87 12.00
N GLY A 226 8.46 18.90 11.58
CA GLY A 226 7.90 20.10 10.98
C GLY A 226 7.06 19.82 9.73
N LEU A 227 7.51 18.88 8.89
CA LEU A 227 6.79 18.47 7.66
C LEU A 227 5.44 17.81 7.94
N PHE A 228 5.30 17.14 9.09
CA PHE A 228 4.12 16.35 9.46
C PHE A 228 3.28 16.95 10.58
N ARG A 229 3.58 18.18 11.03
CA ARG A 229 2.84 18.78 12.14
C ARG A 229 1.35 18.96 11.82
N ALA A 230 1.02 19.35 10.58
CA ALA A 230 -0.36 19.48 10.13
C ALA A 230 -1.06 18.10 10.06
N ASP A 231 -0.38 17.09 9.52
CA ASP A 231 -0.92 15.72 9.44
C ASP A 231 -1.15 15.10 10.81
N MET A 232 -0.31 15.39 11.80
CA MET A 232 -0.55 14.93 13.17
C MET A 232 -1.86 15.49 13.73
N VAL A 233 -2.11 16.79 13.50
CA VAL A 233 -3.37 17.45 13.88
C VAL A 233 -4.55 16.86 13.12
N GLU A 234 -4.41 16.64 11.82
CA GLU A 234 -5.48 16.08 10.99
C GLU A 234 -5.82 14.64 11.40
N ALA A 235 -4.82 13.81 11.66
CA ALA A 235 -5.03 12.46 12.15
C ALA A 235 -5.80 12.45 13.48
N PHE A 236 -5.51 13.38 14.39
CA PHE A 236 -6.27 13.51 15.63
C PHE A 236 -7.70 14.03 15.40
N ASN A 237 -7.91 14.96 14.46
CA ASN A 237 -9.24 15.44 14.10
C ASN A 237 -10.13 14.32 13.58
N ILE A 238 -9.58 13.47 12.70
CA ILE A 238 -10.22 12.27 12.17
C ILE A 238 -10.61 11.36 13.34
N LEU A 239 -9.64 10.99 14.20
CA LEU A 239 -9.84 10.01 15.28
C LEU A 239 -10.78 10.45 16.41
N VAL A 240 -11.19 11.73 16.49
CA VAL A 240 -12.18 12.20 17.47
C VAL A 240 -13.50 12.62 16.86
N ASP A 241 -13.62 12.60 15.55
CA ASP A 241 -14.87 12.96 14.92
C ASP A 241 -15.95 11.89 15.20
N SER A 242 -17.15 12.13 14.69
CA SER A 242 -18.26 11.19 14.86
C SER A 242 -18.28 10.06 13.82
N ASP A 243 -17.46 10.16 12.78
CA ASP A 243 -17.41 9.26 11.63
C ASP A 243 -16.36 8.17 11.80
N VAL A 244 -16.70 7.20 12.64
CA VAL A 244 -15.86 6.03 12.95
C VAL A 244 -15.42 5.20 11.74
N GLN A 245 -15.98 5.44 10.54
CA GLN A 245 -15.54 4.76 9.32
C GLN A 245 -14.20 5.29 8.80
N ASN A 246 -13.84 6.53 9.13
CA ASN A 246 -12.58 7.15 8.72
C ASN A 246 -11.44 6.97 9.73
N ASP A 247 -11.69 6.37 10.91
CA ASP A 247 -10.67 6.12 11.95
C ASP A 247 -9.42 5.44 11.38
N GLY A 248 -9.60 4.55 10.40
CA GLY A 248 -8.48 3.87 9.76
C GLY A 248 -7.60 4.77 8.88
N ASP A 249 -8.16 5.84 8.30
CA ASP A 249 -7.37 6.88 7.63
C ASP A 249 -6.52 7.63 8.67
N GLY A 250 -7.10 7.93 9.84
CA GLY A 250 -6.40 8.55 10.97
C GLY A 250 -5.22 7.71 11.46
N PHE A 251 -5.45 6.41 11.72
CA PHE A 251 -4.37 5.50 12.13
C PHE A 251 -3.34 5.22 11.04
N THR A 252 -3.75 5.17 9.77
CA THR A 252 -2.81 5.05 8.64
C THR A 252 -1.92 6.28 8.57
N MET A 253 -2.50 7.47 8.70
CA MET A 253 -1.76 8.73 8.72
C MET A 253 -0.76 8.79 9.89
N LEU A 254 -1.20 8.43 11.11
CA LEU A 254 -0.32 8.32 12.29
C LEU A 254 0.83 7.36 12.05
N ARG A 255 0.54 6.15 11.55
CA ARG A 255 1.58 5.16 11.26
C ARG A 255 2.64 5.76 10.33
N THR A 256 2.20 6.36 9.22
CA THR A 256 3.11 6.85 8.20
C THR A 256 3.97 7.99 8.71
N LEU A 257 3.38 9.02 9.34
CA LEU A 257 4.18 10.13 9.86
C LEU A 257 5.12 9.70 11.00
N LEU A 258 4.72 8.78 11.87
CA LEU A 258 5.56 8.29 12.97
C LEU A 258 6.73 7.47 12.43
N CYS A 259 6.50 6.65 11.40
CA CYS A 259 7.54 5.90 10.70
C CYS A 259 8.62 6.83 10.14
N HIS A 260 8.23 7.88 9.39
CA HIS A 260 9.18 8.80 8.75
C HIS A 260 9.78 9.85 9.70
N THR A 261 9.28 9.94 10.94
CA THR A 261 9.88 10.75 12.01
C THR A 261 10.65 9.92 13.04
N GLY A 262 10.88 8.64 12.75
CA GLY A 262 11.73 7.73 13.51
C GLY A 262 11.11 7.17 14.78
N ASP A 263 9.80 7.31 14.97
CA ASP A 263 9.05 6.74 16.10
C ASP A 263 8.39 5.42 15.69
N TYR A 264 9.23 4.41 15.44
CA TYR A 264 8.79 3.12 14.91
C TYR A 264 7.87 2.36 15.89
N GLU A 265 8.03 2.59 17.19
CA GLU A 265 7.23 1.94 18.22
C GLU A 265 5.79 2.47 18.21
N ASN A 266 5.59 3.79 18.17
CA ASN A 266 4.27 4.36 18.02
C ASN A 266 3.69 4.12 16.60
N ALA A 267 4.54 4.05 15.57
CA ALA A 267 4.09 3.65 14.24
C ALA A 267 3.52 2.23 14.23
N GLN A 268 4.16 1.29 14.94
CA GLN A 268 3.65 -0.08 15.11
C GLN A 268 2.32 -0.10 15.87
N ARG A 269 2.17 0.69 16.94
CA ARG A 269 0.91 0.81 17.69
C ARG A 269 -0.23 1.31 16.81
N ALA A 270 0.01 2.37 16.04
CA ALA A 270 -0.95 2.87 15.05
C ALA A 270 -1.31 1.78 14.03
N ALA A 271 -0.32 1.01 13.56
CA ALA A 271 -0.57 -0.07 12.62
C ALA A 271 -1.48 -1.18 13.19
N LEU A 272 -1.29 -1.55 14.46
CA LEU A 272 -2.10 -2.59 15.11
C LEU A 272 -3.57 -2.18 15.27
N LEU A 273 -3.84 -0.88 15.48
CA LEU A 273 -5.19 -0.33 15.50
C LEU A 273 -5.84 -0.31 14.10
N TYR A 274 -5.04 -0.52 13.05
CA TYR A 274 -5.47 -0.68 11.65
C TYR A 274 -5.30 -2.13 11.14
N SER A 275 -5.64 -3.12 11.97
CA SER A 275 -5.50 -4.54 11.55
C SER A 275 -6.61 -4.97 10.59
N LYS A 276 -6.28 -5.87 9.64
CA LYS A 276 -7.26 -6.46 8.71
C LYS A 276 -8.39 -7.11 9.51
N MET A 277 -9.64 -6.83 9.15
CA MET A 277 -10.81 -7.41 9.79
C MET A 277 -10.75 -8.94 9.81
N ARG A 278 -11.02 -9.52 10.98
CA ARG A 278 -11.16 -10.96 11.18
C ARG A 278 -12.46 -11.23 11.93
N PHE A 279 -13.10 -12.34 11.60
CA PHE A 279 -14.30 -12.76 12.32
C PHE A 279 -14.42 -14.27 12.26
N ASN A 280 -14.45 -14.91 13.43
CA ASN A 280 -14.59 -16.35 13.58
C ASN A 280 -15.17 -16.66 14.98
N THR A 281 -15.38 -17.94 15.28
CA THR A 281 -15.97 -18.37 16.57
C THR A 281 -15.16 -17.89 17.77
N THR A 282 -13.82 -17.87 17.68
CA THR A 282 -12.95 -17.38 18.75
C THR A 282 -13.14 -15.89 18.96
N ILE A 283 -13.11 -15.10 17.89
CA ILE A 283 -13.30 -13.64 17.97
C ILE A 283 -14.69 -13.30 18.50
N LEU A 284 -15.74 -13.96 18.00
CA LEU A 284 -17.10 -13.76 18.48
C LEU A 284 -17.23 -14.07 19.97
N LYS A 285 -16.59 -15.15 20.44
CA LYS A 285 -16.59 -15.50 21.86
C LYS A 285 -15.89 -14.43 22.71
N GLU A 286 -14.74 -13.93 22.27
CA GLU A 286 -13.96 -12.93 23.02
C GLU A 286 -14.62 -11.54 23.01
N LEU A 287 -15.23 -11.13 21.89
CA LEU A 287 -16.03 -9.90 21.82
C LEU A 287 -17.22 -9.93 22.79
N LEU A 288 -17.78 -11.11 23.05
CA LEU A 288 -18.93 -11.32 23.92
C LEU A 288 -18.55 -11.84 25.32
N ALA A 289 -17.27 -11.81 25.70
CA ALA A 289 -16.79 -12.40 26.95
C ALA A 289 -17.36 -11.72 28.21
N GLU A 290 -17.67 -10.43 28.12
CA GLU A 290 -18.26 -9.62 29.20
C GLU A 290 -19.79 -9.60 29.16
N GLU A 291 -20.38 -10.24 28.16
CA GLU A 291 -21.83 -10.30 27.96
C GLU A 291 -22.45 -11.53 28.63
N GLU A 292 -23.79 -11.55 28.68
CA GLU A 292 -24.50 -12.63 29.37
C GLU A 292 -24.21 -14.00 28.73
N PRO A 293 -23.78 -15.03 29.50
CA PRO A 293 -23.40 -16.33 28.95
C PRO A 293 -24.49 -17.00 28.09
N SER A 294 -25.76 -16.78 28.43
CA SER A 294 -26.90 -17.33 27.69
C SER A 294 -27.04 -16.71 26.29
N ILE A 295 -26.81 -15.40 26.16
CA ILE A 295 -26.84 -14.66 24.90
C ILE A 295 -25.63 -15.05 24.05
N THR A 296 -24.44 -15.10 24.66
CA THR A 296 -23.21 -15.51 23.99
C THR A 296 -23.34 -16.93 23.42
N ALA A 297 -23.86 -17.88 24.20
CA ALA A 297 -24.08 -19.25 23.73
C ALA A 297 -25.09 -19.33 22.57
N ASP A 298 -26.18 -18.57 22.62
CA ASP A 298 -27.19 -18.52 21.56
C ASP A 298 -26.62 -17.96 20.25
N LEU A 299 -25.86 -16.85 20.32
CA LEU A 299 -25.22 -16.24 19.16
C LEU A 299 -24.13 -17.14 18.56
N LEU A 300 -23.31 -17.79 19.39
CA LEU A 300 -22.32 -18.77 18.93
C LEU A 300 -22.99 -19.94 18.21
N MET A 301 -24.08 -20.49 18.77
CA MET A 301 -24.83 -21.57 18.14
C MET A 301 -25.41 -21.14 16.77
N LYS A 302 -25.99 -19.93 16.69
CA LYS A 302 -26.52 -19.36 15.44
C LYS A 302 -25.43 -19.18 14.38
N TYR A 303 -24.27 -18.68 14.80
CA TYR A 303 -23.10 -18.53 13.93
C TYR A 303 -22.58 -19.88 13.43
N GLU A 304 -22.42 -20.87 14.30
CA GLU A 304 -21.98 -22.21 13.91
C GLU A 304 -22.95 -22.90 12.94
N ASN A 305 -24.26 -22.74 13.15
CA ASN A 305 -25.27 -23.29 12.25
C ASN A 305 -25.22 -22.62 10.87
N TYR A 306 -25.00 -21.31 10.82
CA TYR A 306 -24.75 -20.59 9.57
C TYR A 306 -23.48 -21.09 8.87
N GLN A 307 -22.39 -21.26 9.61
CA GLN A 307 -21.13 -21.79 9.09
C GLN A 307 -21.25 -23.23 8.55
N ARG A 308 -22.19 -24.04 9.04
CA ARG A 308 -22.45 -25.40 8.54
C ARG A 308 -23.40 -25.45 7.33
N ASN A 309 -24.06 -24.35 6.95
CA ASN A 309 -25.07 -24.36 5.89
C ASN A 309 -24.44 -24.47 4.47
N PRO A 310 -24.64 -25.58 3.74
CA PRO A 310 -24.04 -25.80 2.42
C PRO A 310 -24.70 -24.99 1.30
N LYS A 311 -25.89 -24.40 1.54
CA LYS A 311 -26.61 -23.58 0.56
C LYS A 311 -26.21 -22.10 0.58
N ALA A 312 -25.44 -21.67 1.57
CA ALA A 312 -24.86 -20.34 1.51
C ALA A 312 -23.84 -20.33 0.37
N CYS A 313 -24.14 -19.65 -0.74
CA CYS A 313 -23.13 -19.29 -1.74
C CYS A 313 -22.15 -18.40 -1.00
N ARG A 314 -20.89 -18.83 -0.81
CA ARG A 314 -19.97 -18.00 -0.05
C ARG A 314 -18.59 -17.74 -0.67
N PRO A 315 -18.20 -16.46 -0.89
CA PRO A 315 -16.91 -16.06 -1.49
C PRO A 315 -15.72 -16.41 -0.57
N GLU A 316 -14.49 -16.38 -1.08
CA GLU A 316 -13.30 -16.90 -0.38
C GLU A 316 -12.78 -15.99 0.77
N ASP A 317 -13.18 -14.72 0.81
CA ASP A 317 -12.91 -13.77 1.91
C ASP A 317 -14.21 -13.35 2.61
N ARG A 318 -14.40 -13.73 3.89
CA ARG A 318 -15.71 -13.67 4.61
C ARG A 318 -15.83 -12.96 5.96
N PRO A 319 -14.78 -12.42 6.62
CA PRO A 319 -14.94 -11.82 7.94
C PRO A 319 -16.12 -10.84 8.05
N TRP A 320 -16.31 -10.00 7.02
CA TRP A 320 -17.41 -9.04 6.99
C TRP A 320 -18.79 -9.69 6.84
N TYR A 321 -18.98 -10.61 5.89
CA TYR A 321 -20.26 -11.31 5.73
C TYR A 321 -20.65 -12.11 6.98
N ASP A 322 -19.65 -12.70 7.62
CA ASP A 322 -19.83 -13.47 8.84
C ASP A 322 -20.23 -12.58 10.03
N LEU A 323 -19.60 -11.39 10.17
CA LEU A 323 -20.05 -10.36 11.12
C LEU A 323 -21.48 -9.92 10.81
N GLN A 324 -21.75 -9.52 9.57
CA GLN A 324 -23.05 -8.98 9.14
C GLN A 324 -24.19 -9.95 9.38
N TYR A 325 -23.96 -11.25 9.19
CA TYR A 325 -24.96 -12.27 9.52
C TYR A 325 -25.30 -12.26 11.03
N VAL A 326 -24.28 -12.31 11.90
CA VAL A 326 -24.49 -12.35 13.35
C VAL A 326 -25.08 -11.03 13.84
N TRP A 327 -24.65 -9.91 13.25
CA TRP A 327 -25.18 -8.59 13.56
C TRP A 327 -26.64 -8.48 13.17
N ALA A 328 -27.04 -8.83 11.94
CA ALA A 328 -28.43 -8.81 11.53
C ALA A 328 -29.32 -9.64 12.46
N GLU A 329 -28.79 -10.76 12.95
CA GLU A 329 -29.50 -11.60 13.92
C GLU A 329 -29.62 -10.95 15.31
N VAL A 330 -28.57 -10.27 15.79
CA VAL A 330 -28.63 -9.43 16.99
C VAL A 330 -29.66 -8.31 16.84
N SER A 331 -29.68 -7.60 15.71
CA SER A 331 -30.63 -6.52 15.43
C SER A 331 -32.07 -7.00 15.38
N ARG A 332 -32.30 -8.16 14.76
CA ARG A 332 -33.61 -8.83 14.73
C ARG A 332 -34.07 -9.17 16.14
N LEU A 333 -33.21 -9.80 16.95
CA LEU A 333 -33.51 -10.18 18.33
C LEU A 333 -33.77 -8.97 19.23
N ALA A 334 -32.98 -7.90 19.09
CA ALA A 334 -33.21 -6.65 19.81
C ALA A 334 -34.61 -6.10 19.53
N THR A 335 -34.98 -6.00 18.25
CA THR A 335 -36.27 -5.45 17.80
C THR A 335 -37.46 -6.30 18.28
N GLU A 336 -37.38 -7.62 18.18
CA GLU A 336 -38.45 -8.52 18.63
C GLU A 336 -38.69 -8.46 20.14
N LEU A 337 -37.64 -8.20 20.91
CA LEU A 337 -37.71 -8.17 22.37
C LEU A 337 -38.07 -6.79 22.93
N GLU A 338 -38.04 -5.71 22.15
CA GLU A 338 -38.30 -4.35 22.63
C GLU A 338 -39.64 -4.21 23.39
N ALA A 339 -40.70 -4.88 22.90
CA ALA A 339 -42.03 -4.84 23.51
C ALA A 339 -42.26 -5.91 24.58
N VAL A 340 -41.42 -6.95 24.64
CA VAL A 340 -41.67 -8.18 25.43
C VAL A 340 -40.69 -8.32 26.61
N ASP A 341 -39.43 -7.96 26.39
CA ASP A 341 -38.35 -8.01 27.38
C ASP A 341 -37.35 -6.89 27.08
N SER A 342 -37.70 -5.67 27.50
CA SER A 342 -36.91 -4.47 27.23
C SER A 342 -35.50 -4.55 27.83
N GLN A 343 -35.31 -5.28 28.93
CA GLN A 343 -33.99 -5.46 29.54
C GLN A 343 -33.10 -6.33 28.66
N ARG A 344 -33.63 -7.41 28.09
CA ARG A 344 -32.89 -8.25 27.15
C ARG A 344 -32.66 -7.56 25.81
N ALA A 345 -33.62 -6.75 25.33
CA ALA A 345 -33.43 -5.91 24.16
C ALA A 345 -32.25 -4.94 24.33
N ILE A 346 -32.13 -4.27 25.49
CA ILE A 346 -30.99 -3.39 25.81
C ILE A 346 -29.64 -4.13 25.73
N LYS A 347 -29.58 -5.39 26.16
CA LYS A 347 -28.35 -6.20 26.07
C LYS A 347 -27.97 -6.47 24.61
N TYR A 348 -28.93 -6.83 23.75
CA TYR A 348 -28.64 -6.99 22.32
C TYR A 348 -28.22 -5.66 21.68
N ARG A 349 -28.83 -4.52 22.05
CA ARG A 349 -28.39 -3.19 21.60
C ARG A 349 -26.94 -2.88 22.02
N LYS A 350 -26.52 -3.29 23.22
CA LYS A 350 -25.12 -3.18 23.65
C LYS A 350 -24.19 -4.02 22.77
N ILE A 351 -24.60 -5.23 22.39
CA ILE A 351 -23.84 -6.08 21.46
C ILE A 351 -23.75 -5.45 20.06
N GLU A 352 -24.81 -4.80 19.56
CA GLU A 352 -24.73 -4.04 18.30
C GLU A 352 -23.64 -2.98 18.33
N GLN A 353 -23.45 -2.30 19.47
CA GLN A 353 -22.37 -1.31 19.63
C GLN A 353 -20.98 -1.98 19.58
N ILE A 354 -20.83 -3.18 20.15
CA ILE A 354 -19.58 -3.96 20.06
C ILE A 354 -19.29 -4.30 18.59
N PHE A 355 -20.29 -4.75 17.84
CA PHE A 355 -20.14 -5.07 16.41
C PHE A 355 -19.91 -3.84 15.54
N THR A 356 -20.53 -2.71 15.88
CA THR A 356 -20.27 -1.42 15.23
C THR A 356 -18.81 -1.02 15.40
N LYS A 357 -18.24 -1.22 16.59
CA LYS A 357 -16.80 -1.00 16.83
C LYS A 357 -15.93 -2.00 16.06
N HIS A 358 -16.33 -3.26 16.02
CA HIS A 358 -15.59 -4.31 15.29
C HIS A 358 -15.58 -4.07 13.77
N GLU A 359 -16.67 -3.56 13.21
CA GLU A 359 -16.74 -3.19 11.79
C GLU A 359 -15.77 -2.05 11.43
N ARG A 360 -15.30 -1.26 12.41
CA ARG A 360 -14.24 -0.25 12.19
C ARG A 360 -12.93 -0.87 11.72
N SER A 361 -12.68 -2.16 12.01
CA SER A 361 -11.51 -2.85 11.48
C SER A 361 -11.53 -2.84 9.96
N HIS A 362 -10.46 -2.34 9.34
CA HIS A 362 -10.42 -2.12 7.91
C HIS A 362 -10.33 -3.43 7.11
N TRP A 363 -10.95 -3.41 5.93
CA TRP A 363 -11.08 -4.57 5.06
C TRP A 363 -9.75 -5.02 4.46
N TRP A 364 -8.84 -4.05 4.27
CA TRP A 364 -7.59 -4.25 3.53
C TRP A 364 -6.41 -4.51 4.46
N GLY A 365 -6.39 -3.90 5.65
CA GLY A 365 -5.23 -3.92 6.55
C GLY A 365 -3.95 -3.53 5.82
N PHE A 366 -2.80 -4.02 6.29
CA PHE A 366 -1.54 -3.92 5.54
C PHE A 366 -1.20 -5.24 4.88
N SER A 367 -0.51 -5.17 3.74
CA SER A 367 -0.02 -6.32 3.01
C SER A 367 1.40 -6.08 2.51
N CYS A 368 2.04 -7.16 2.07
CA CYS A 368 3.31 -7.10 1.38
C CYS A 368 3.14 -6.39 0.04
N THR A 369 3.79 -5.24 -0.15
CA THR A 369 3.76 -4.43 -1.38
C THR A 369 4.18 -5.20 -2.65
N ASN A 370 4.91 -6.32 -2.50
CA ASN A 370 5.39 -7.10 -3.64
C ASN A 370 4.51 -8.31 -4.01
N CYS A 371 3.82 -8.95 -3.05
CA CYS A 371 3.08 -10.19 -3.31
C CYS A 371 1.67 -10.22 -2.73
N ASP A 372 1.22 -9.09 -2.17
CA ASP A 372 -0.08 -8.87 -1.56
C ASP A 372 -0.41 -9.82 -0.41
N LEU A 373 0.60 -10.52 0.14
CA LEU A 373 0.43 -11.34 1.33
C LEU A 373 0.02 -10.44 2.50
N PRO A 374 -1.15 -10.66 3.12
CA PRO A 374 -1.64 -9.80 4.19
C PRO A 374 -0.76 -9.92 5.44
N TRP A 375 -0.68 -8.84 6.20
CA TRP A 375 -0.13 -8.85 7.55
C TRP A 375 -1.15 -9.49 8.49
N ASP A 376 -0.81 -10.65 9.05
CA ASP A 376 -1.74 -11.43 9.87
C ASP A 376 -1.07 -12.16 11.04
N ASN A 377 -1.72 -13.19 11.61
CA ASN A 377 -1.21 -13.96 12.75
C ASN A 377 0.06 -14.74 12.42
N ASP A 378 0.23 -15.13 11.17
CA ASP A 378 1.28 -16.02 10.73
C ASP A 378 2.37 -15.24 9.99
N ASN A 379 2.01 -14.10 9.41
CA ASN A 379 2.87 -13.32 8.53
C ASN A 379 3.12 -11.93 9.10
N GLY A 380 4.37 -11.64 9.43
CA GLY A 380 4.86 -10.30 9.73
C GLY A 380 5.21 -9.52 8.45
N LEU A 381 5.58 -8.25 8.62
CA LEU A 381 6.13 -7.40 7.57
C LEU A 381 7.42 -6.71 8.02
N HIS A 382 8.30 -6.43 7.07
CA HIS A 382 9.42 -5.51 7.19
C HIS A 382 9.01 -4.19 6.56
N ALA A 383 8.87 -3.14 7.34
CA ALA A 383 8.50 -1.81 6.84
C ALA A 383 9.75 -0.97 6.55
N CYS A 384 9.79 -0.34 5.38
CA CYS A 384 10.91 0.49 4.97
C CYS A 384 10.89 1.81 5.74
N LYS A 385 12.04 2.26 6.22
CA LYS A 385 12.14 3.55 6.94
C LYS A 385 12.14 4.77 6.02
N TYR A 386 12.18 4.58 4.71
CA TYR A 386 12.44 5.63 3.72
C TYR A 386 11.33 5.76 2.66
N CYS A 387 10.88 4.63 2.11
CA CYS A 387 9.83 4.61 1.10
C CYS A 387 8.45 4.72 1.75
N TYR A 388 7.57 5.53 1.15
CA TYR A 388 6.19 5.68 1.61
C TYR A 388 5.42 4.36 1.48
N ASN A 389 4.80 3.91 2.57
CA ASN A 389 3.92 2.73 2.62
C ASN A 389 4.50 1.42 2.04
N VAL A 390 5.83 1.24 2.07
CA VAL A 390 6.46 -0.01 1.62
C VAL A 390 6.65 -0.98 2.78
N GLY A 391 6.00 -2.14 2.68
CA GLY A 391 6.15 -3.26 3.61
C GLY A 391 6.37 -4.58 2.86
N LEU A 392 7.29 -5.43 3.31
CA LEU A 392 7.60 -6.72 2.66
C LEU A 392 7.49 -7.87 3.65
N CYS A 393 6.84 -8.97 3.26
CA CYS A 393 6.92 -10.20 4.05
C CYS A 393 8.35 -10.76 4.05
N ASP A 394 8.67 -11.63 5.01
CA ASP A 394 10.01 -12.22 5.19
C ASP A 394 10.62 -12.78 3.88
N ALA A 395 9.80 -13.49 3.09
CA ALA A 395 10.24 -14.06 1.82
C ALA A 395 10.59 -12.98 0.77
N CYS A 396 9.80 -11.91 0.67
CA CYS A 396 10.05 -10.83 -0.29
C CYS A 396 11.20 -9.92 0.16
N TRP A 397 11.28 -9.65 1.46
CA TRP A 397 12.38 -8.91 2.06
C TRP A 397 13.71 -9.64 1.87
N SER A 398 13.77 -10.96 2.15
CA SER A 398 14.97 -11.77 1.93
C SER A 398 15.43 -11.73 0.47
N LYS A 399 14.52 -11.91 -0.49
CA LYS A 399 14.85 -11.80 -1.93
C LYS A 399 15.40 -10.43 -2.32
N LEU A 400 14.90 -9.36 -1.71
CA LEU A 400 15.41 -8.02 -1.94
C LEU A 400 16.84 -7.85 -1.41
N GLN A 401 17.15 -8.42 -0.24
CA GLN A 401 18.45 -8.31 0.43
C GLN A 401 19.55 -9.12 -0.27
N PHE A 402 19.26 -10.33 -0.74
CA PHE A 402 20.30 -11.25 -1.25
C PHE A 402 20.56 -11.17 -2.76
N SER A 403 20.00 -10.16 -3.46
CA SER A 403 20.20 -9.93 -4.90
C SER A 403 19.96 -11.19 -5.78
N GLU A 404 18.99 -12.02 -5.41
CA GLU A 404 18.62 -13.19 -6.21
C GLU A 404 17.82 -12.78 -7.46
N ALA A 405 17.78 -13.66 -8.47
CA ALA A 405 16.92 -13.50 -9.63
C ALA A 405 15.45 -13.37 -9.16
N GLY A 406 14.76 -12.30 -9.59
CA GLY A 406 13.42 -11.96 -9.10
C GLY A 406 13.38 -10.97 -7.93
N ARG A 407 14.28 -9.96 -7.95
CA ARG A 407 14.28 -8.82 -7.02
C ARG A 407 12.87 -8.22 -6.90
N ALA A 408 12.47 -7.85 -5.68
CA ALA A 408 11.24 -7.10 -5.47
C ALA A 408 11.39 -5.67 -6.05
N PHE A 409 10.63 -5.35 -7.11
CA PHE A 409 10.65 -4.04 -7.81
C PHE A 409 9.86 -2.97 -7.06
N VAL A 410 10.14 -2.82 -5.78
CA VAL A 410 9.34 -2.00 -4.85
C VAL A 410 10.20 -1.14 -3.92
N CYS A 411 11.45 -1.53 -3.66
CA CYS A 411 12.33 -0.83 -2.72
C CYS A 411 13.81 -1.13 -3.00
N SER A 412 14.69 -0.44 -2.27
CA SER A 412 16.13 -0.68 -2.24
C SER A 412 16.55 -1.69 -1.19
N GLY A 413 17.52 -2.56 -1.54
CA GLY A 413 18.12 -3.51 -0.59
C GLY A 413 19.07 -2.83 0.40
N THR A 414 19.56 -1.63 0.07
CA THR A 414 20.43 -0.82 0.92
C THR A 414 19.67 -0.05 1.99
N HIS A 415 18.34 0.01 1.90
CA HIS A 415 17.51 0.68 2.89
C HIS A 415 17.49 -0.10 4.21
N ASP A 416 17.42 0.65 5.30
CA ASP A 416 17.05 0.16 6.63
C ASP A 416 15.55 -0.14 6.75
N TRP A 417 15.26 -1.15 7.56
CA TRP A 417 13.91 -1.66 7.80
C TRP A 417 13.63 -1.75 9.30
N TYR A 418 12.36 -1.78 9.68
CA TYR A 418 11.93 -2.18 11.01
C TYR A 418 10.87 -3.28 10.91
N GLU A 419 10.83 -4.14 11.91
CA GLU A 419 9.93 -5.27 11.93
C GLU A 419 8.55 -4.87 12.44
N LEU A 420 7.53 -5.30 11.70
CA LEU A 420 6.15 -5.40 12.13
C LEU A 420 5.89 -6.90 12.38
N PRO A 421 5.97 -7.36 13.64
CA PRO A 421 5.77 -8.77 13.94
C PRO A 421 4.35 -9.22 13.56
N PRO A 422 4.11 -10.53 13.38
CA PRO A 422 2.76 -11.04 13.14
C PRO A 422 1.77 -10.50 14.18
N CYS A 423 0.61 -10.07 13.70
CA CYS A 423 -0.46 -9.52 14.52
C CYS A 423 -1.20 -10.67 15.21
N THR A 424 -0.83 -10.95 16.46
CA THR A 424 -1.39 -12.06 17.25
C THR A 424 -2.88 -11.87 17.51
N MET A 425 -3.59 -12.96 17.83
CA MET A 425 -5.01 -12.87 18.19
C MET A 425 -5.23 -11.96 19.40
N GLU A 426 -4.34 -11.97 20.38
CA GLU A 426 -4.42 -11.10 21.55
C GLU A 426 -4.30 -9.62 21.15
N GLN A 427 -3.32 -9.27 20.31
CA GLN A 427 -3.15 -7.91 19.80
C GLN A 427 -4.35 -7.44 18.97
N TYR A 428 -4.90 -8.34 18.14
CA TYR A 428 -6.11 -8.07 17.38
C TYR A 428 -7.30 -7.76 18.30
N LEU A 429 -7.47 -8.54 19.38
CA LEU A 429 -8.53 -8.31 20.36
C LEU A 429 -8.32 -7.02 21.17
N TYR A 430 -7.08 -6.66 21.49
CA TYR A 430 -6.78 -5.35 22.09
C TYR A 430 -7.16 -4.21 21.15
N ALA A 431 -6.83 -4.31 19.87
CA ALA A 431 -7.25 -3.31 18.89
C ALA A 431 -8.78 -3.17 18.81
N CYS A 432 -9.52 -4.29 18.82
CA CYS A 432 -11.00 -4.28 18.84
C CYS A 432 -11.59 -3.58 20.09
N LYS A 433 -10.81 -3.49 21.17
CA LYS A 433 -11.19 -2.86 22.44
C LYS A 433 -10.59 -1.47 22.62
N ASP A 434 -9.97 -0.90 21.59
CA ASP A 434 -9.24 0.38 21.66
C ASP A 434 -8.15 0.35 22.75
N ILE A 435 -7.44 -0.78 22.88
CA ILE A 435 -6.36 -0.99 23.85
C ILE A 435 -5.01 -1.01 23.14
N VAL A 436 -4.06 -0.28 23.70
CA VAL A 436 -2.68 -0.18 23.22
C VAL A 436 -1.73 -0.69 24.29
N VAL A 437 -0.78 -1.55 23.90
CA VAL A 437 0.28 -2.02 24.80
C VAL A 437 1.47 -1.07 24.73
N MET A 438 1.81 -0.49 25.87
CA MET A 438 2.93 0.42 26.06
C MET A 438 4.05 -0.23 26.86
N LYS A 439 5.30 0.11 26.55
CA LYS A 439 6.42 -0.27 27.42
C LYS A 439 6.50 0.68 28.59
N THR A 440 6.73 0.16 29.78
CA THR A 440 6.96 0.94 30.99
C THR A 440 8.45 1.20 31.18
N ASP A 441 8.80 2.23 31.96
CA ASP A 441 10.20 2.64 32.21
C ASP A 441 11.06 1.52 32.84
N ASP A 442 10.44 0.57 33.52
CA ASP A 442 11.08 -0.60 34.12
C ASP A 442 11.28 -1.77 33.15
N GLY A 443 10.92 -1.59 31.87
CA GLY A 443 10.99 -2.61 30.82
C GLY A 443 9.80 -3.56 30.80
N GLY A 444 8.78 -3.32 31.62
CA GLY A 444 7.49 -4.03 31.58
C GLY A 444 6.59 -3.59 30.42
N GLN A 445 5.36 -4.10 30.43
CA GLN A 445 4.30 -3.71 29.50
C GLN A 445 3.04 -3.34 30.26
N GLU A 446 2.38 -2.26 29.86
CA GLU A 446 1.10 -1.78 30.38
C GLU A 446 0.08 -1.70 29.24
N ALA A 447 -1.13 -2.21 29.46
CA ALA A 447 -2.25 -2.01 28.55
C ALA A 447 -2.99 -0.72 28.92
N VAL A 448 -3.09 0.21 27.98
CA VAL A 448 -3.76 1.51 28.14
C VAL A 448 -4.85 1.70 27.09
N SER A 449 -5.76 2.64 27.31
CA SER A 449 -6.72 3.06 26.27
C SER A 449 -5.99 3.73 25.10
N ALA A 450 -6.54 3.61 23.88
CA ALA A 450 -6.05 4.33 22.72
C ALA A 450 -6.09 5.85 22.96
N SER A 451 -7.12 6.34 23.66
CA SER A 451 -7.22 7.75 24.06
C SER A 451 -6.05 8.22 24.94
N LYS A 452 -5.67 7.45 25.97
CA LYS A 452 -4.49 7.76 26.80
C LYS A 452 -3.20 7.75 25.98
N TRP A 453 -3.03 6.78 25.09
CA TRP A 453 -1.87 6.73 24.19
C TRP A 453 -1.81 7.94 23.24
N LEU A 454 -2.95 8.33 22.63
CA LEU A 454 -3.05 9.54 21.79
C LEU A 454 -2.77 10.82 22.59
N GLY A 455 -3.20 10.89 23.85
CA GLY A 455 -2.88 11.98 24.78
C GLY A 455 -1.39 12.11 25.04
N MET A 456 -0.67 10.99 25.21
CA MET A 456 0.79 11.00 25.33
C MET A 456 1.47 11.47 24.04
N LEU A 457 0.97 11.04 22.86
CA LEU A 457 1.48 11.52 21.58
C LEU A 457 1.28 13.04 21.40
N CYS A 458 0.16 13.60 21.86
CA CYS A 458 -0.05 15.06 21.86
C CYS A 458 1.08 15.77 22.62
N GLU A 459 1.38 15.32 23.83
CA GLU A 459 2.41 15.91 24.69
C GLU A 459 3.80 15.82 24.02
N GLU A 460 4.15 14.66 23.44
CA GLU A 460 5.42 14.45 22.71
C GLU A 460 5.60 15.35 21.47
N TRP A 461 4.50 15.78 20.87
CA TRP A 461 4.46 16.67 19.70
C TRP A 461 4.23 18.13 20.07
N GLY A 462 4.16 18.45 21.36
CA GLY A 462 3.90 19.81 21.86
C GLY A 462 2.52 20.32 21.43
N LEU A 463 1.51 19.44 21.51
CA LEU A 463 0.10 19.70 21.27
C LEU A 463 -0.67 19.51 22.59
N SER A 464 -1.82 20.18 22.73
CA SER A 464 -2.64 20.04 23.94
C SER A 464 -3.64 18.90 23.77
N LYS A 465 -3.52 17.85 24.57
CA LYS A 465 -4.48 16.73 24.55
C LYS A 465 -5.93 17.15 24.87
N THR A 466 -6.10 18.30 25.54
CA THR A 466 -7.42 18.88 25.84
C THR A 466 -8.20 19.27 24.59
N ASP A 467 -7.51 19.57 23.48
CA ASP A 467 -8.14 20.04 22.24
C ASP A 467 -8.98 18.92 21.59
N TRP A 468 -8.63 17.66 21.87
CA TRP A 468 -9.29 16.45 21.37
C TRP A 468 -9.98 15.64 22.49
N GLY A 469 -9.88 16.08 23.75
CA GLY A 469 -10.46 15.34 24.88
C GLY A 469 -9.78 14.00 25.17
N PHE A 470 -8.51 13.84 24.80
CA PHE A 470 -7.72 12.67 25.12
C PHE A 470 -7.31 12.64 26.62
N GLU A 471 -7.16 11.44 27.17
CA GLU A 471 -6.84 11.18 28.59
C GLU A 471 -5.46 11.70 29.05
#